data_AF-A0A8K0XNQ6-F1
#
_entry.id   AF-A0A8K0XNQ6-F1
#
_cell.length_a   1.000
_cell.length_b   1.000
_cell.length_c   1.000
_cell.angle_alpha   90.00
_cell.angle_beta   90.00
_cell.angle_gamma   90.00
#
_symmetry.space_group_name_H-M   'P 1'
#
loop_
_entity.id
_entity.type
_entity.pdbx_description
1 polymer ?
#
loop_
_entity_poly.entity_id
_entity_poly.type
_entity_poly.pdbx_seq_one_letter_code
_entity_poly.pdbx_strand_id
1 'polypeptide(L)'
;MKFSATAVLLAVATFVGSTVQAAPMAHEKRIAQVIAEGTAQWEKACLAAGGGQRCNPLSVSSMTTLLIAAGPCEQQNKADEMIDLAKQLGGNKEMIRLAQIFAQQPRNTPNSVSVPYCQAPPRNPELNGLFQCQFAGANKQTFVNGVKAGGPGTIPFGRKSPVSPAGSCPAHPQGPIPDGQQLVNLARNPRAGGRREVSPANNAAAGFRLQNGKDAIALNNKFRGLNVNSRCKSGENACINGAFAQCVFGKFVTTRCSAGTTCAALPLVNSPGTSVTCTTPADVDARIRATGAKRDVVPVNNAASANVQFENGKAAKALNAKFANLNENSPCQSGENACINGAFAQCVFGKFVVMGCGAGTTCAALPLVNSAGTSITCTTPADAQARISRTGA
;
A
#
# COMPACT_ATOMS: atom_id res chain seq x y z
N MET A 1 23.64 23.96 -87.36
CA MET A 1 23.60 24.77 -86.11
C MET A 1 22.99 23.90 -85.02
N LYS A 2 23.64 23.85 -83.84
CA LYS A 2 23.21 23.11 -82.64
C LYS A 2 21.93 23.74 -82.06
N PHE A 3 21.06 22.96 -81.42
CA PHE A 3 20.66 23.09 -80.01
C PHE A 3 19.69 21.97 -79.59
N SER A 4 19.96 21.35 -78.44
CA SER A 4 19.16 20.34 -77.73
C SER A 4 17.91 20.93 -77.07
N ALA A 5 16.87 20.11 -76.88
CA ALA A 5 16.00 20.20 -75.71
C ALA A 5 15.39 18.84 -75.34
N THR A 6 15.65 18.44 -74.10
CA THR A 6 15.19 17.26 -73.37
C THR A 6 13.73 17.45 -72.92
N ALA A 7 12.90 16.41 -72.98
CA ALA A 7 11.60 16.37 -72.31
C ALA A 7 11.39 15.04 -71.57
N VAL A 8 10.94 15.16 -70.34
CA VAL A 8 10.92 14.18 -69.25
C VAL A 8 9.71 13.25 -69.37
N LEU A 9 9.92 11.94 -69.23
CA LEU A 9 8.86 10.94 -69.05
C LEU A 9 8.42 10.91 -67.57
N LEU A 10 7.14 11.14 -67.31
CA LEU A 10 6.51 11.00 -65.99
C LEU A 10 5.93 9.58 -65.88
N ALA A 11 6.46 8.75 -64.97
CA ALA A 11 5.92 7.43 -64.65
C ALA A 11 4.95 7.52 -63.46
N VAL A 12 3.70 7.09 -63.65
CA VAL A 12 2.67 7.00 -62.61
C VAL A 12 2.78 5.65 -61.92
N ALA A 13 3.11 5.65 -60.62
CA ALA A 13 3.14 4.44 -59.78
C ALA A 13 1.79 4.25 -59.06
N THR A 14 1.08 3.17 -59.39
CA THR A 14 -0.14 2.74 -58.72
C THR A 14 0.19 1.94 -57.45
N PHE A 15 -0.22 2.44 -56.29
CA PHE A 15 -0.14 1.72 -55.00
C PHE A 15 -1.37 0.82 -54.83
N VAL A 16 -1.15 -0.49 -54.63
CA VAL A 16 -2.19 -1.44 -54.21
C VAL A 16 -2.18 -1.49 -52.68
N GLY A 17 -3.28 -1.05 -52.04
CA GLY A 17 -3.44 -1.07 -50.59
C GLY A 17 -3.90 -2.44 -50.09
N SER A 18 -3.03 -3.15 -49.39
CA SER A 18 -3.38 -4.38 -48.66
C SER A 18 -4.06 -4.02 -47.34
N THR A 19 -5.34 -4.36 -47.18
CA THR A 19 -6.05 -4.24 -45.89
C THR A 19 -5.68 -5.41 -44.99
N VAL A 20 -4.88 -5.14 -43.95
CA VAL A 20 -4.61 -6.10 -42.86
C VAL A 20 -5.77 -6.02 -41.87
N GLN A 21 -6.69 -7.00 -41.89
CA GLN A 21 -7.63 -7.20 -40.80
C GLN A 21 -6.86 -7.77 -39.59
N ALA A 22 -6.49 -6.90 -38.65
CA ALA A 22 -6.00 -7.32 -37.34
C ALA A 22 -7.20 -7.81 -36.52
N ALA A 23 -7.37 -9.13 -36.40
CA ALA A 23 -8.23 -9.70 -35.38
C ALA A 23 -7.68 -9.30 -34.00
N PRO A 24 -8.52 -8.91 -33.03
CA PRO A 24 -8.06 -8.59 -31.69
C PRO A 24 -7.51 -9.87 -31.07
N MET A 25 -6.19 -9.98 -30.98
CA MET A 25 -5.59 -10.97 -30.11
C MET A 25 -6.00 -10.60 -28.69
N ALA A 26 -6.84 -11.43 -28.07
CA ALA A 26 -7.03 -11.40 -26.63
C ALA A 26 -5.65 -11.67 -26.01
N HIS A 27 -4.92 -10.60 -25.69
CA HIS A 27 -3.75 -10.70 -24.84
C HIS A 27 -4.24 -11.20 -23.48
N GLU A 28 -4.13 -12.51 -23.27
CA GLU A 28 -4.13 -13.09 -21.94
C GLU A 28 -3.12 -12.25 -21.14
N LYS A 29 -3.62 -11.46 -20.18
CA LYS A 29 -2.77 -10.55 -19.40
C LYS A 29 -1.68 -11.40 -18.78
N ARG A 30 -0.45 -11.28 -19.29
CA ARG A 30 0.72 -11.87 -18.64
C ARG A 30 0.66 -11.46 -17.17
N ILE A 31 0.77 -12.42 -16.25
CA ILE A 31 0.93 -12.13 -14.82
C ILE A 31 2.30 -11.47 -14.66
N ALA A 32 2.35 -10.17 -14.94
CA ALA A 32 3.55 -9.35 -14.91
C ALA A 32 3.68 -8.77 -13.51
N GLN A 33 4.39 -9.46 -12.63
CA GLN A 33 4.78 -8.86 -11.36
C GLN A 33 5.94 -7.89 -11.54
N VAL A 34 5.91 -6.81 -10.77
CA VAL A 34 7.10 -6.02 -10.46
C VAL A 34 7.95 -6.84 -9.50
N ILE A 35 8.82 -7.71 -10.02
CA ILE A 35 9.62 -8.65 -9.22
C ILE A 35 10.48 -7.97 -8.14
N ALA A 36 10.86 -6.70 -8.37
CA ALA A 36 11.60 -5.88 -7.40
C ALA A 36 10.85 -5.69 -6.08
N GLU A 37 9.51 -5.76 -6.08
CA GLU A 37 8.72 -5.65 -4.86
C GLU A 37 8.84 -6.90 -3.98
N GLY A 38 9.23 -8.05 -4.55
CA GLY A 38 9.42 -9.30 -3.82
C GLY A 38 10.59 -9.27 -2.82
N THR A 39 11.59 -8.41 -3.05
CA THR A 39 12.79 -8.29 -2.19
C THR A 39 12.98 -6.91 -1.58
N ALA A 40 12.21 -5.88 -2.01
CA ALA A 40 12.36 -4.50 -1.55
C ALA A 40 12.32 -4.35 -0.01
N GLN A 41 11.43 -5.08 0.67
CA GLN A 41 11.36 -5.03 2.14
C GLN A 41 12.62 -5.64 2.79
N TRP A 42 13.15 -6.73 2.22
CA TRP A 42 14.37 -7.36 2.72
C TRP A 42 15.59 -6.46 2.53
N GLU A 43 15.71 -5.79 1.37
CA GLU A 43 16.79 -4.85 1.11
C GLU A 43 16.80 -3.70 2.11
N LYS A 44 15.61 -3.15 2.42
CA LYS A 44 15.46 -2.13 3.46
C LYS A 44 15.88 -2.65 4.83
N ALA A 45 15.47 -3.87 5.21
CA ALA A 45 15.88 -4.48 6.47
C ALA A 45 17.39 -4.73 6.55
N CYS A 46 17.99 -5.14 5.43
CA CYS A 46 19.44 -5.33 5.30
C CYS A 46 20.22 -4.03 5.49
N LEU A 47 19.80 -2.94 4.85
CA LEU A 47 20.42 -1.62 5.01
C LEU A 47 20.34 -1.15 6.46
N ALA A 48 19.17 -1.31 7.10
CA ALA A 48 18.98 -0.99 8.51
C ALA A 48 19.83 -1.85 9.46
N ALA A 49 20.15 -3.09 9.07
CA ALA A 49 21.03 -3.99 9.81
C ALA A 49 22.54 -3.72 9.57
N GLY A 50 22.89 -2.67 8.82
CA GLY A 50 24.29 -2.32 8.55
C GLY A 50 24.93 -3.10 7.39
N GLY A 51 24.14 -3.77 6.55
CA GLY A 51 24.67 -4.57 5.43
C GLY A 51 25.30 -3.77 4.28
N GLY A 52 25.05 -2.46 4.22
CA GLY A 52 25.68 -1.53 3.28
C GLY A 52 25.56 -1.96 1.82
N GLN A 53 26.68 -1.92 1.09
CA GLN A 53 26.72 -2.22 -0.35
C GLN A 53 26.38 -3.67 -0.71
N ARG A 54 26.30 -4.58 0.28
CA ARG A 54 25.96 -6.00 0.06
C ARG A 54 24.46 -6.21 -0.15
N CYS A 55 23.62 -5.28 0.32
CA CYS A 55 22.16 -5.43 0.32
C CYS A 55 21.56 -5.37 -1.08
N ASN A 56 21.93 -4.36 -1.87
CA ASN A 56 21.32 -4.14 -3.18
C ASN A 56 21.68 -5.25 -4.20
N PRO A 57 22.95 -5.64 -4.40
CA PRO A 57 23.29 -6.71 -5.34
C PRO A 57 22.62 -8.04 -4.99
N LEU A 58 22.53 -8.37 -3.69
CA LEU A 58 21.85 -9.59 -3.25
C LEU A 58 20.33 -9.49 -3.49
N SER A 59 19.70 -8.36 -3.15
CA SER A 59 18.28 -8.11 -3.47
C SER A 59 17.98 -8.27 -4.96
N VAL A 60 18.81 -7.65 -5.83
CA VAL A 60 18.66 -7.71 -7.29
C VAL A 60 18.81 -9.14 -7.81
N SER A 61 19.88 -9.85 -7.41
CA SER A 61 20.09 -11.23 -7.85
C SER A 61 19.07 -12.22 -7.28
N SER A 62 18.47 -11.92 -6.12
CA SER A 62 17.36 -12.70 -5.57
C SER A 62 16.07 -12.49 -6.38
N MET A 63 15.66 -11.25 -6.65
CA MET A 63 14.41 -11.00 -7.36
C MET A 63 14.37 -11.58 -8.78
N THR A 64 15.52 -11.69 -9.47
CA THR A 64 15.57 -12.28 -10.81
C THR A 64 15.20 -13.77 -10.81
N THR A 65 15.36 -14.47 -9.70
CA THR A 65 14.92 -15.88 -9.56
C THR A 65 13.39 -16.03 -9.59
N LEU A 66 12.65 -14.94 -9.42
CA LEU A 66 11.19 -14.93 -9.57
C LEU A 66 10.75 -14.96 -11.04
N LEU A 67 11.66 -14.82 -12.00
CA LEU A 67 11.37 -15.01 -13.42
C LEU A 67 11.16 -16.49 -13.73
N ILE A 68 10.35 -16.82 -14.75
CA ILE A 68 10.07 -18.21 -15.14
C ILE A 68 11.32 -19.00 -15.53
N ALA A 69 12.35 -18.33 -16.08
CA ALA A 69 13.55 -18.97 -16.61
C ALA A 69 14.51 -19.51 -15.54
N ALA A 70 14.39 -19.09 -14.28
CA ALA A 70 15.29 -19.56 -13.23
C ALA A 70 15.07 -21.06 -12.92
N GLY A 71 16.14 -21.77 -12.57
CA GLY A 71 16.07 -23.16 -12.17
C GLY A 71 15.16 -23.39 -10.94
N PRO A 72 14.62 -24.60 -10.71
CA PRO A 72 13.67 -24.88 -9.63
C PRO A 72 14.17 -24.54 -8.22
N CYS A 73 15.48 -24.59 -7.98
CA CYS A 73 16.09 -24.32 -6.68
C CYS A 73 16.73 -22.93 -6.53
N GLU A 74 16.82 -22.13 -7.60
CA GLU A 74 17.55 -20.86 -7.54
C GLU A 74 16.95 -19.87 -6.53
N GLN A 75 15.62 -19.80 -6.44
CA GLN A 75 14.94 -18.96 -5.46
C GLN A 75 15.25 -19.38 -4.02
N GLN A 76 15.26 -20.69 -3.74
CA GLN A 76 15.62 -21.22 -2.42
C GLN A 76 17.08 -20.89 -2.08
N ASN A 77 18.00 -21.12 -3.03
CA ASN A 77 19.42 -20.84 -2.85
C ASN A 77 19.69 -19.35 -2.58
N LYS A 78 18.93 -18.46 -3.22
CA LYS A 78 19.02 -17.02 -2.95
C LYS A 78 18.42 -16.63 -1.61
N ALA A 79 17.34 -17.28 -1.17
CA ALA A 79 16.83 -17.11 0.18
C ALA A 79 17.85 -17.57 1.25
N ASP A 80 18.60 -18.65 0.97
CA ASP A 80 19.71 -19.10 1.80
C ASP A 80 20.82 -18.04 1.90
N GLU A 81 21.26 -17.47 0.77
CA GLU A 81 22.25 -16.37 0.77
C GLU A 81 21.75 -15.14 1.56
N MET A 82 20.47 -14.82 1.46
CA MET A 82 19.83 -13.73 2.23
C MET A 82 19.85 -14.00 3.75
N ILE A 83 19.67 -15.25 4.17
CA ILE A 83 19.77 -15.66 5.58
C ILE A 83 21.23 -15.66 6.05
N ASP A 84 22.17 -16.10 5.22
CA ASP A 84 23.59 -16.08 5.57
C ASP A 84 24.08 -14.65 5.84
N LEU A 85 23.66 -13.69 5.00
CA LEU A 85 23.94 -12.28 5.25
C LEU A 85 23.29 -11.81 6.56
N ALA A 86 22.04 -12.18 6.82
CA ALA A 86 21.37 -11.82 8.06
C ALA A 86 22.12 -12.35 9.30
N LYS A 87 22.65 -13.57 9.24
CA LYS A 87 23.48 -14.18 10.30
C LYS A 87 24.79 -13.42 10.52
N GLN A 88 25.46 -13.00 9.44
CA GLN A 88 26.66 -12.16 9.54
C GLN A 88 26.38 -10.77 10.13
N LEU A 89 25.16 -10.25 9.96
CA LEU A 89 24.69 -8.99 10.53
C LEU A 89 23.99 -9.17 11.89
N GLY A 90 24.50 -10.11 12.71
CA GLY A 90 24.00 -10.35 14.06
C GLY A 90 22.68 -11.12 14.16
N GLY A 91 22.32 -11.87 13.12
CA GLY A 91 21.10 -12.70 13.10
C GLY A 91 19.82 -11.85 13.05
N ASN A 92 19.79 -10.82 12.21
CA ASN A 92 18.64 -9.91 12.12
C ASN A 92 17.35 -10.69 11.80
N LYS A 93 16.44 -10.75 12.78
CA LYS A 93 15.21 -11.55 12.71
C LYS A 93 14.29 -11.12 11.57
N GLU A 94 14.26 -9.84 11.24
CA GLU A 94 13.40 -9.33 10.16
C GLU A 94 13.96 -9.70 8.79
N MET A 95 15.27 -9.64 8.60
CA MET A 95 15.91 -10.16 7.39
C MET A 95 15.65 -11.65 7.20
N ILE A 96 15.80 -12.45 8.25
CA ILE A 96 15.53 -13.90 8.20
C ILE A 96 14.06 -14.15 7.85
N ARG A 97 13.13 -13.48 8.54
CA ARG A 97 11.69 -13.58 8.27
C ARG A 97 11.35 -13.24 6.82
N LEU A 98 11.91 -12.15 6.31
CA LEU A 98 11.68 -11.70 4.93
C LEU A 98 12.31 -12.63 3.90
N ALA A 99 13.46 -13.24 4.19
CA ALA A 99 14.06 -14.27 3.35
C ALA A 99 13.20 -15.55 3.30
N GLN A 100 12.62 -15.96 4.44
CA GLN A 100 11.67 -17.07 4.49
C GLN A 100 10.37 -16.78 3.70
N ILE A 101 9.89 -15.53 3.71
CA ILE A 101 8.77 -15.11 2.88
C ILE A 101 9.16 -15.08 1.39
N PHE A 102 10.35 -14.56 1.07
CA PHE A 102 10.87 -14.55 -0.29
C PHE A 102 11.02 -15.96 -0.86
N ALA A 103 11.49 -16.94 -0.08
CA ALA A 103 11.53 -18.35 -0.50
C ALA A 103 10.17 -18.92 -0.91
N GLN A 104 9.09 -18.29 -0.42
CA GLN A 104 7.72 -18.71 -0.65
C GLN A 104 6.99 -17.85 -1.71
N GLN A 105 7.61 -16.77 -2.17
CA GLN A 105 7.03 -15.86 -3.15
C GLN A 105 6.71 -16.62 -4.45
N PRO A 106 5.49 -16.50 -5.01
CA PRO A 106 5.17 -17.12 -6.28
C PRO A 106 6.07 -16.57 -7.41
N ARG A 107 6.53 -17.48 -8.27
CA ARG A 107 7.33 -17.15 -9.45
C ARG A 107 6.43 -16.80 -10.63
N ASN A 108 6.90 -15.89 -11.49
CA ASN A 108 6.20 -15.48 -12.70
C ASN A 108 5.89 -16.68 -13.60
N THR A 109 4.68 -16.70 -14.14
CA THR A 109 4.21 -17.75 -15.06
C THR A 109 3.51 -17.14 -16.28
N PRO A 110 4.26 -16.68 -17.30
CA PRO A 110 3.69 -16.05 -18.50
C PRO A 110 2.87 -17.01 -19.39
N ASN A 111 2.97 -18.32 -19.18
CA ASN A 111 2.21 -19.36 -19.89
C ASN A 111 1.08 -19.95 -19.03
N SER A 112 0.72 -19.30 -17.91
CA SER A 112 -0.41 -19.67 -17.07
C SER A 112 -0.36 -21.13 -16.55
N VAL A 113 0.83 -21.69 -16.26
CA VAL A 113 0.99 -23.02 -15.63
C VAL A 113 1.80 -22.92 -14.33
N SER A 114 1.70 -23.91 -13.43
CA SER A 114 2.45 -23.87 -12.17
C SER A 114 3.97 -24.01 -12.37
N VAL A 115 4.77 -23.42 -11.49
CA VAL A 115 6.24 -23.49 -11.54
C VAL A 115 6.75 -24.63 -10.65
N PRO A 116 7.66 -25.51 -11.13
CA PRO A 116 8.19 -26.63 -10.35
C PRO A 116 8.85 -26.21 -9.02
N TYR A 117 8.73 -27.07 -8.02
CA TYR A 117 9.33 -26.89 -6.70
C TYR A 117 10.79 -27.33 -6.69
N CYS A 118 11.62 -26.67 -5.88
CA CYS A 118 12.94 -27.20 -5.55
C CYS A 118 12.81 -28.60 -4.94
N GLN A 119 13.70 -29.51 -5.36
CA GLN A 119 13.75 -30.91 -4.92
C GLN A 119 15.00 -31.19 -4.07
N ALA A 120 15.63 -30.15 -3.53
CA ALA A 120 16.82 -30.24 -2.70
C ALA A 120 16.57 -29.59 -1.32
N PRO A 121 17.21 -30.07 -0.25
CA PRO A 121 17.14 -29.42 1.05
C PRO A 121 17.77 -28.02 1.00
N PRO A 122 17.26 -27.05 1.78
CA PRO A 122 17.91 -25.75 1.92
C PRO A 122 19.22 -25.87 2.72
N ARG A 123 20.13 -24.92 2.53
CA ARG A 123 21.36 -24.82 3.34
C ARG A 123 21.06 -24.37 4.77
N ASN A 124 20.13 -23.42 4.92
CA ASN A 124 19.75 -22.85 6.21
C ASN A 124 18.49 -23.55 6.76
N PRO A 125 18.53 -24.03 8.02
CA PRO A 125 17.40 -24.73 8.63
C PRO A 125 16.15 -23.85 8.77
N GLU A 126 16.29 -22.53 8.77
CA GLU A 126 15.18 -21.57 8.76
C GLU A 126 14.26 -21.71 7.53
N LEU A 127 14.73 -22.33 6.45
CA LEU A 127 13.92 -22.60 5.25
C LEU A 127 13.30 -24.01 5.22
N ASN A 128 13.57 -24.85 6.23
CA ASN A 128 13.09 -26.23 6.23
C ASN A 128 11.56 -26.32 6.09
N GLY A 129 11.11 -27.03 5.05
CA GLY A 129 9.68 -27.23 4.78
C GLY A 129 8.97 -26.04 4.13
N LEU A 130 9.70 -24.96 3.82
CA LEU A 130 9.19 -23.86 3.01
C LEU A 130 9.29 -24.19 1.52
N PHE A 131 8.32 -23.70 0.75
CA PHE A 131 8.27 -23.84 -0.70
C PHE A 131 7.39 -22.73 -1.29
N GLN A 132 7.61 -22.38 -2.55
CA GLN A 132 6.88 -21.27 -3.19
C GLN A 132 5.38 -21.50 -3.32
N CYS A 133 4.60 -20.44 -3.13
CA CYS A 133 3.22 -20.39 -3.56
C CYS A 133 3.12 -20.40 -5.10
N GLN A 134 1.91 -20.58 -5.63
CA GLN A 134 1.59 -20.37 -7.05
C GLN A 134 0.61 -19.19 -7.20
N PHE A 135 0.59 -18.56 -8.38
CA PHE A 135 -0.42 -17.53 -8.69
C PHE A 135 -1.81 -18.11 -8.92
N ALA A 136 -2.85 -17.34 -8.60
CA ALA A 136 -4.25 -17.72 -8.80
C ALA A 136 -4.54 -18.06 -10.26
N GLY A 137 -4.00 -17.31 -11.22
CA GLY A 137 -4.16 -17.53 -12.65
C GLY A 137 -3.39 -18.74 -13.22
N ALA A 138 -2.46 -19.34 -12.48
CA ALA A 138 -1.73 -20.50 -12.98
C ALA A 138 -2.63 -21.76 -13.07
N ASN A 139 -2.45 -22.64 -14.04
CA ASN A 139 -3.05 -23.96 -14.03
C ASN A 139 -2.36 -24.78 -12.92
N LYS A 140 -3.15 -25.33 -11.99
CA LYS A 140 -2.63 -26.07 -10.82
C LYS A 140 -2.48 -27.57 -11.07
N GLN A 141 -2.96 -28.05 -12.20
CA GLN A 141 -2.85 -29.46 -12.61
C GLN A 141 -1.71 -29.70 -13.58
N THR A 142 -1.15 -28.64 -14.16
CA THR A 142 -0.05 -28.69 -15.11
C THR A 142 1.03 -27.71 -14.70
N PHE A 143 2.27 -28.17 -14.73
CA PHE A 143 3.46 -27.39 -14.46
C PHE A 143 4.22 -27.09 -15.76
N VAL A 144 5.23 -26.23 -15.68
CA VAL A 144 6.18 -25.98 -16.77
C VAL A 144 6.64 -27.30 -17.40
N ASN A 145 6.76 -27.34 -18.73
CA ASN A 145 7.05 -28.53 -19.55
C ASN A 145 5.94 -29.60 -19.56
N GLY A 146 4.72 -29.26 -19.15
CA GLY A 146 3.56 -30.15 -19.27
C GLY A 146 3.48 -31.22 -18.18
N VAL A 147 4.29 -31.13 -17.13
CA VAL A 147 4.30 -32.12 -16.04
C VAL A 147 3.00 -32.03 -15.25
N LYS A 148 2.30 -33.15 -15.08
CA LYS A 148 1.05 -33.20 -14.30
C LYS A 148 1.33 -33.14 -12.81
N ALA A 149 0.41 -32.53 -12.05
CA ALA A 149 0.46 -32.54 -10.59
C ALA A 149 0.59 -33.97 -10.04
N GLY A 150 1.54 -34.18 -9.12
CA GLY A 150 1.95 -35.50 -8.63
C GLY A 150 3.17 -36.09 -9.36
N GLY A 151 3.55 -35.55 -10.51
CA GLY A 151 4.78 -35.92 -11.23
C GLY A 151 6.07 -35.32 -10.62
N PRO A 152 7.24 -35.69 -11.16
CA PRO A 152 8.54 -35.19 -10.69
C PRO A 152 8.60 -33.66 -10.62
N GLY A 153 9.11 -33.11 -9.52
CA GLY A 153 9.23 -31.66 -9.33
C GLY A 153 7.92 -30.92 -9.01
N THR A 154 6.77 -31.60 -8.98
CA THR A 154 5.45 -30.99 -8.68
C THR A 154 4.99 -31.19 -7.25
N ILE A 155 5.75 -31.95 -6.46
CA ILE A 155 5.54 -32.12 -5.02
C ILE A 155 6.70 -31.40 -4.30
N PRO A 156 6.46 -30.50 -3.33
CA PRO A 156 7.53 -29.84 -2.61
C PRO A 156 8.49 -30.82 -1.94
N PHE A 157 9.77 -30.47 -1.89
CA PHE A 157 10.78 -31.29 -1.21
C PHE A 157 10.34 -31.69 0.21
N GLY A 158 10.56 -32.96 0.56
CA GLY A 158 10.17 -33.54 1.86
C GLY A 158 8.68 -33.87 2.00
N ARG A 159 7.85 -33.61 0.99
CA ARG A 159 6.43 -34.03 0.96
C ARG A 159 6.23 -35.28 0.10
N LYS A 160 5.15 -36.02 0.40
CA LYS A 160 4.75 -37.25 -0.30
C LYS A 160 3.51 -37.08 -1.19
N SER A 161 2.88 -35.91 -1.15
CA SER A 161 1.62 -35.67 -1.84
C SER A 161 1.55 -34.24 -2.37
N PRO A 162 0.80 -34.00 -3.47
CA PRO A 162 0.56 -32.66 -3.98
C PRO A 162 0.02 -31.71 -2.91
N VAL A 163 0.28 -30.42 -3.10
CA VAL A 163 -0.16 -29.38 -2.17
C VAL A 163 -1.70 -29.24 -2.23
N SER A 164 -2.34 -29.21 -1.05
CA SER A 164 -3.77 -28.93 -0.89
C SER A 164 -3.97 -27.88 0.22
N PRO A 165 -4.67 -26.76 -0.04
CA PRO A 165 -5.22 -26.33 -1.33
C PRO A 165 -4.15 -26.11 -2.39
N ALA A 166 -4.45 -26.43 -3.65
CA ALA A 166 -3.49 -26.35 -4.74
C ALA A 166 -2.97 -24.91 -4.92
N GLY A 167 -1.65 -24.77 -5.09
CA GLY A 167 -0.99 -23.47 -5.21
C GLY A 167 -0.77 -22.70 -3.90
N SER A 168 -1.22 -23.23 -2.76
CA SER A 168 -0.87 -22.66 -1.45
C SER A 168 0.61 -22.87 -1.12
N CYS A 169 1.07 -22.16 -0.09
CA CYS A 169 2.36 -22.36 0.54
C CYS A 169 2.22 -22.17 2.05
N PRO A 170 3.21 -22.54 2.87
CA PRO A 170 3.08 -22.46 4.32
C PRO A 170 2.76 -21.06 4.88
N ALA A 171 3.26 -20.00 4.25
CA ALA A 171 2.97 -18.60 4.56
C ALA A 171 1.56 -18.15 4.13
N HIS A 172 0.90 -18.87 3.23
CA HIS A 172 -0.44 -18.57 2.72
C HIS A 172 -1.24 -19.88 2.53
N PRO A 173 -1.61 -20.57 3.62
CA PRO A 173 -2.19 -21.91 3.59
C PRO A 173 -3.59 -21.98 2.97
N GLN A 174 -4.27 -20.84 2.84
CA GLN A 174 -5.64 -20.75 2.32
C GLN A 174 -5.75 -20.96 0.81
N GLY A 175 -4.66 -20.87 0.05
CA GLY A 175 -4.71 -21.01 -1.40
C GLY A 175 -3.61 -20.26 -2.14
N PRO A 176 -3.73 -20.12 -3.47
CA PRO A 176 -2.75 -19.40 -4.28
C PRO A 176 -2.78 -17.90 -4.00
N ILE A 177 -1.76 -17.21 -4.49
CA ILE A 177 -1.64 -15.75 -4.38
C ILE A 177 -2.40 -15.08 -5.52
N PRO A 178 -3.25 -14.07 -5.26
CA PRO A 178 -3.91 -13.32 -6.32
C PRO A 178 -2.91 -12.73 -7.32
N ASP A 179 -3.29 -12.73 -8.59
CA ASP A 179 -2.42 -12.22 -9.66
C ASP A 179 -2.07 -10.75 -9.42
N GLY A 180 -0.80 -10.41 -9.62
CA GLY A 180 -0.28 -9.06 -9.37
C GLY A 180 -0.02 -8.72 -7.90
N GLN A 181 -0.28 -9.62 -6.95
CA GLN A 181 0.05 -9.39 -5.53
C GLN A 181 1.34 -10.07 -5.10
N GLN A 182 2.10 -9.40 -4.23
CA GLN A 182 3.32 -9.95 -3.61
C GLN A 182 2.98 -10.66 -2.30
N LEU A 183 3.53 -11.85 -2.08
CA LEU A 183 3.33 -12.60 -0.83
C LEU A 183 3.81 -11.79 0.39
N VAL A 184 4.89 -11.01 0.24
CA VAL A 184 5.44 -10.16 1.31
C VAL A 184 4.45 -9.09 1.82
N ASN A 185 3.42 -8.75 1.03
CA ASN A 185 2.36 -7.83 1.43
C ASN A 185 1.15 -8.56 2.07
N LEU A 186 1.09 -9.89 1.98
CA LEU A 186 -0.03 -10.71 2.43
C LEU A 186 0.30 -11.56 3.66
N ALA A 187 1.56 -11.96 3.80
CA ALA A 187 2.00 -12.87 4.84
C ALA A 187 3.06 -12.24 5.74
N ARG A 188 2.74 -12.17 7.04
CA ARG A 188 3.71 -11.79 8.09
C ARG A 188 4.48 -12.98 8.64
N ASN A 189 3.84 -14.15 8.76
CA ASN A 189 4.46 -15.34 9.31
C ASN A 189 4.85 -16.30 8.17
N PRO A 190 6.14 -16.62 8.01
CA PRO A 190 6.59 -17.52 6.96
C PRO A 190 6.18 -18.98 7.19
N ARG A 191 5.95 -19.39 8.45
CA ARG A 191 5.56 -20.74 8.87
C ARG A 191 6.28 -21.89 8.16
N ALA A 192 7.39 -22.40 8.69
CA ALA A 192 7.59 -23.85 8.85
C ALA A 192 8.67 -24.08 9.92
N GLY A 193 8.32 -24.85 10.97
CA GLY A 193 9.13 -25.05 12.19
C GLY A 193 8.58 -24.27 13.40
N GLY A 194 7.48 -24.74 14.00
CA GLY A 194 6.89 -24.16 15.22
C GLY A 194 5.43 -24.55 15.36
N ARG A 195 5.03 -25.02 16.54
CA ARG A 195 3.72 -25.65 16.85
C ARG A 195 2.55 -25.02 16.10
N ARG A 196 1.67 -25.91 15.62
CA ARG A 196 0.33 -25.60 15.10
C ARG A 196 -0.44 -24.83 16.17
N GLU A 197 -0.40 -23.50 16.11
CA GLU A 197 -1.47 -22.72 16.72
C GLU A 197 -2.71 -22.97 15.85
N VAL A 198 -3.56 -23.87 16.33
CA VAL A 198 -4.92 -24.01 15.81
C VAL A 198 -5.65 -22.73 16.20
N SER A 199 -5.55 -21.70 15.36
CA SER A 199 -6.55 -20.63 15.41
C SER A 199 -7.83 -21.16 14.78
N PRO A 200 -8.99 -21.03 15.43
CA PRO A 200 -10.27 -21.45 14.87
C PRO A 200 -10.54 -20.72 13.56
N ALA A 201 -11.13 -21.43 12.60
CA ALA A 201 -11.41 -20.98 11.23
C ALA A 201 -12.35 -19.76 11.09
N ASN A 202 -12.70 -19.10 12.20
CA ASN A 202 -13.56 -17.91 12.22
C ASN A 202 -12.78 -16.57 12.22
N ASN A 203 -11.44 -16.59 12.19
CA ASN A 203 -10.61 -15.38 12.34
C ASN A 203 -9.82 -14.93 11.09
N ALA A 204 -9.94 -15.60 9.94
CA ALA A 204 -9.27 -15.15 8.71
C ALA A 204 -9.77 -13.77 8.24
N ALA A 205 -11.07 -13.47 8.43
CA ALA A 205 -11.66 -12.16 8.17
C ALA A 205 -11.14 -11.07 9.13
N ALA A 206 -10.84 -11.40 10.38
CA ALA A 206 -10.31 -10.45 11.36
C ALA A 206 -8.83 -10.10 11.10
N GLY A 207 -8.05 -11.07 10.61
CA GLY A 207 -6.61 -10.90 10.36
C GLY A 207 -6.31 -9.86 9.28
N PHE A 208 -6.95 -9.95 8.10
CA PHE A 208 -6.74 -8.94 7.06
C PHE A 208 -7.45 -7.63 7.40
N ARG A 209 -8.59 -7.62 8.09
CA ARG A 209 -9.25 -6.36 8.49
C ARG A 209 -8.33 -5.51 9.37
N LEU A 210 -7.78 -6.09 10.44
CA LEU A 210 -6.82 -5.40 11.31
C LEU A 210 -5.61 -4.90 10.51
N GLN A 211 -5.10 -5.74 9.61
CA GLN A 211 -3.97 -5.39 8.75
C GLN A 211 -4.27 -4.22 7.81
N ASN A 212 -5.40 -4.29 7.10
CA ASN A 212 -5.88 -3.25 6.21
C ASN A 212 -6.04 -1.92 6.95
N GLY A 213 -6.48 -1.96 8.22
CA GLY A 213 -6.55 -0.76 9.06
C GLY A 213 -5.18 -0.15 9.35
N LYS A 214 -4.18 -0.98 9.70
CA LYS A 214 -2.79 -0.54 9.90
C LYS A 214 -2.17 0.02 8.62
N ASP A 215 -2.42 -0.63 7.48
CA ASP A 215 -1.92 -0.18 6.17
C ASP A 215 -2.57 1.12 5.73
N ALA A 216 -3.88 1.27 5.97
CA ALA A 216 -4.58 2.54 5.74
C ALA A 216 -4.00 3.66 6.59
N ILE A 217 -3.70 3.42 7.88
CA ILE A 217 -3.01 4.39 8.74
C ILE A 217 -1.63 4.75 8.17
N ALA A 218 -0.83 3.76 7.77
CA ALA A 218 0.50 3.97 7.22
C ALA A 218 0.47 4.77 5.90
N LEU A 219 -0.48 4.46 5.01
CA LEU A 219 -0.68 5.20 3.76
C LEU A 219 -1.10 6.64 4.01
N ASN A 220 -2.07 6.87 4.91
CA ASN A 220 -2.48 8.22 5.29
C ASN A 220 -1.32 9.02 5.90
N ASN A 221 -0.43 8.37 6.65
CA ASN A 221 0.81 8.99 7.15
C ASN A 221 1.81 9.31 6.03
N LYS A 222 2.02 8.39 5.08
CA LYS A 222 2.86 8.61 3.88
C LYS A 222 2.36 9.82 3.09
N PHE A 223 1.05 9.91 2.85
CA PHE A 223 0.41 10.95 2.06
C PHE A 223 0.63 12.37 2.61
N ARG A 224 0.74 12.53 3.93
CA ARG A 224 1.06 13.83 4.56
C ARG A 224 2.42 14.39 4.13
N GLY A 225 3.35 13.55 3.71
CA GLY A 225 4.66 13.97 3.22
C GLY A 225 4.71 14.20 1.70
N LEU A 226 3.60 13.99 0.99
CA LEU A 226 3.56 14.13 -0.46
C LEU A 226 3.04 15.51 -0.88
N ASN A 227 3.53 15.97 -2.02
CA ASN A 227 3.01 17.13 -2.74
C ASN A 227 2.96 16.81 -4.24
N VAL A 228 2.42 17.73 -5.05
CA VAL A 228 2.22 17.52 -6.50
C VAL A 228 3.52 17.25 -7.27
N ASN A 229 4.67 17.67 -6.72
CA ASN A 229 5.99 17.45 -7.29
C ASN A 229 6.70 16.19 -6.76
N SER A 230 6.10 15.47 -5.81
CA SER A 230 6.63 14.20 -5.34
C SER A 230 6.70 13.20 -6.50
N ARG A 231 7.85 12.54 -6.66
CA ARG A 231 8.03 11.47 -7.65
C ARG A 231 7.08 10.32 -7.34
N CYS A 232 6.43 9.79 -8.37
CA CYS A 232 5.47 8.69 -8.24
C CYS A 232 5.55 7.75 -9.45
N LYS A 233 4.94 6.55 -9.33
CA LYS A 233 4.80 5.63 -10.46
C LYS A 233 3.45 5.85 -11.14
N SER A 234 3.41 5.86 -12.48
CA SER A 234 2.16 6.05 -13.23
C SER A 234 1.07 5.08 -12.75
N GLY A 235 -0.12 5.60 -12.46
CA GLY A 235 -1.24 4.84 -11.88
C GLY A 235 -1.25 4.73 -10.35
N GLU A 236 -0.21 5.20 -9.65
CA GLU A 236 -0.22 5.30 -8.18
C GLU A 236 -1.27 6.33 -7.71
N ASN A 237 -2.13 5.94 -6.78
CA ASN A 237 -3.09 6.83 -6.15
C ASN A 237 -2.57 7.31 -4.79
N ALA A 238 -2.79 8.57 -4.47
CA ALA A 238 -2.41 9.20 -3.21
C ALA A 238 -3.43 10.24 -2.77
N CYS A 239 -3.21 10.80 -1.57
CA CYS A 239 -3.90 12.00 -1.11
C CYS A 239 -2.89 13.14 -0.97
N ILE A 240 -3.16 14.28 -1.59
CA ILE A 240 -2.30 15.48 -1.47
C ILE A 240 -3.17 16.62 -1.00
N ASN A 241 -2.88 17.16 0.19
CA ASN A 241 -3.64 18.25 0.80
C ASN A 241 -5.16 17.98 0.83
N GLY A 242 -5.56 16.73 1.07
CA GLY A 242 -6.97 16.31 1.12
C GLY A 242 -7.64 16.11 -0.25
N ALA A 243 -6.95 16.38 -1.36
CA ALA A 243 -7.42 16.05 -2.70
C ALA A 243 -7.00 14.63 -3.11
N PHE A 244 -7.84 13.96 -3.91
CA PHE A 244 -7.46 12.70 -4.54
C PHE A 244 -6.38 12.98 -5.59
N ALA A 245 -5.31 12.19 -5.62
CA ALA A 245 -4.22 12.37 -6.54
C ALA A 245 -3.95 11.07 -7.30
N GLN A 246 -3.80 11.17 -8.62
CA GLN A 246 -3.32 10.06 -9.44
C GLN A 246 -2.02 10.45 -10.12
N CYS A 247 -1.05 9.55 -10.09
CA CYS A 247 0.22 9.75 -10.76
C CYS A 247 0.06 9.56 -12.27
N VAL A 248 0.39 10.59 -13.04
CA VAL A 248 0.39 10.59 -14.50
C VAL A 248 1.75 11.08 -14.96
N PHE A 249 2.47 10.24 -15.72
CA PHE A 249 3.84 10.52 -16.19
C PHE A 249 4.82 10.95 -15.08
N GLY A 250 4.73 10.32 -13.91
CA GLY A 250 5.67 10.53 -12.80
C GLY A 250 5.40 11.75 -11.92
N LYS A 251 4.29 12.47 -12.16
CA LYS A 251 3.81 13.57 -11.32
C LYS A 251 2.37 13.33 -10.87
N PHE A 252 2.01 13.83 -9.69
CA PHE A 252 0.65 13.70 -9.19
C PHE A 252 -0.27 14.78 -9.77
N VAL A 253 -1.37 14.35 -10.37
CA VAL A 253 -2.49 15.19 -10.79
C VAL A 253 -3.57 15.08 -9.73
N THR A 254 -3.98 16.22 -9.15
CA THR A 254 -4.98 16.26 -8.08
C THR A 254 -6.37 16.56 -8.63
N THR A 255 -7.36 15.88 -8.07
CA THR A 255 -8.79 16.14 -8.24
C THR A 255 -9.37 16.44 -6.88
N ARG A 256 -10.00 17.61 -6.74
CA ARG A 256 -10.57 18.04 -5.46
C ARG A 256 -11.73 17.13 -5.08
N CYS A 257 -11.77 16.74 -3.82
CA CYS A 257 -12.93 16.02 -3.28
C CYS A 257 -14.14 16.97 -3.15
N SER A 258 -15.36 16.42 -3.20
CA SER A 258 -16.59 17.17 -3.00
C SER A 258 -16.62 17.84 -1.61
N ALA A 259 -17.43 18.90 -1.47
CA ALA A 259 -17.58 19.61 -0.20
C ALA A 259 -17.90 18.63 0.96
N GLY A 260 -17.24 18.83 2.11
CA GLY A 260 -17.39 17.97 3.28
C GLY A 260 -16.61 16.65 3.24
N THR A 261 -15.88 16.35 2.16
CA THR A 261 -15.06 15.14 2.03
C THR A 261 -13.57 15.46 1.89
N THR A 262 -12.73 14.48 2.21
CA THR A 262 -11.27 14.50 2.11
C THR A 262 -10.79 13.16 1.54
N CYS A 263 -9.70 13.20 0.78
CA CYS A 263 -9.04 11.97 0.33
C CYS A 263 -8.40 11.26 1.52
N ALA A 264 -8.65 9.95 1.63
CA ALA A 264 -7.96 9.08 2.57
C ALA A 264 -7.78 7.67 1.99
N ALA A 265 -6.77 6.95 2.49
CA ALA A 265 -6.72 5.50 2.40
C ALA A 265 -7.69 4.89 3.42
N LEU A 266 -8.53 3.97 2.95
CA LEU A 266 -9.52 3.22 3.74
C LEU A 266 -9.20 1.73 3.71
N PRO A 267 -9.42 1.00 4.82
CA PRO A 267 -9.26 -0.46 4.82
C PRO A 267 -10.35 -1.13 3.98
N LEU A 268 -9.98 -2.11 3.15
CA LEU A 268 -10.95 -2.99 2.51
C LEU A 268 -11.56 -3.93 3.56
N VAL A 269 -12.87 -4.21 3.44
CA VAL A 269 -13.63 -4.96 4.47
C VAL A 269 -13.83 -6.44 4.15
N ASN A 270 -13.77 -6.79 2.86
CA ASN A 270 -14.07 -8.13 2.35
C ASN A 270 -12.87 -8.77 1.63
N SER A 271 -11.76 -8.06 1.50
CA SER A 271 -10.54 -8.52 0.86
C SER A 271 -9.31 -7.86 1.49
N PRO A 272 -8.11 -8.45 1.35
CA PRO A 272 -6.86 -7.79 1.73
C PRO A 272 -6.62 -6.51 0.92
N GLY A 273 -6.05 -5.50 1.56
CA GLY A 273 -5.63 -4.24 0.94
C GLY A 273 -6.38 -3.00 1.42
N THR A 274 -6.14 -1.90 0.73
CA THR A 274 -6.73 -0.59 1.02
C THR A 274 -7.26 0.04 -0.26
N SER A 275 -8.15 1.02 -0.12
CA SER A 275 -8.63 1.85 -1.23
C SER A 275 -8.37 3.31 -0.92
N VAL A 276 -7.90 4.08 -1.90
CA VAL A 276 -7.75 5.54 -1.77
C VAL A 276 -8.97 6.20 -2.42
N THR A 277 -9.74 6.98 -1.66
CA THR A 277 -10.95 7.64 -2.14
C THR A 277 -11.25 8.91 -1.35
N CYS A 278 -12.08 9.79 -1.91
CA CYS A 278 -12.72 10.86 -1.16
C CYS A 278 -13.79 10.28 -0.23
N THR A 279 -13.76 10.66 1.04
CA THR A 279 -14.73 10.27 2.06
C THR A 279 -14.79 11.33 3.19
N THR A 280 -15.64 11.17 4.20
CA THR A 280 -15.64 12.09 5.34
C THR A 280 -14.57 11.70 6.38
N PRO A 281 -14.01 12.66 7.15
CA PRO A 281 -13.10 12.33 8.25
C PRO A 281 -13.69 11.35 9.26
N ALA A 282 -15.01 11.45 9.51
CA ALA A 282 -15.73 10.54 10.40
C ALA A 282 -15.74 9.10 9.87
N ASP A 283 -15.94 8.90 8.57
CA ASP A 283 -15.91 7.57 7.94
C ASP A 283 -14.50 6.95 7.97
N VAL A 284 -13.44 7.76 7.79
CA VAL A 284 -12.05 7.29 7.97
C VAL A 284 -11.84 6.72 9.37
N ASP A 285 -12.22 7.49 10.39
CA ASP A 285 -12.05 7.08 11.78
C ASP A 285 -12.95 5.91 12.17
N ALA A 286 -14.17 5.83 11.64
CA ALA A 286 -15.08 4.72 11.86
C ALA A 286 -14.51 3.43 11.26
N ARG A 287 -14.08 3.45 10.00
CA ARG A 287 -13.57 2.27 9.28
C ARG A 287 -12.25 1.77 9.84
N ILE A 288 -11.32 2.67 10.18
CA ILE A 288 -10.04 2.28 10.82
C ILE A 288 -10.30 1.69 12.20
N ARG A 289 -11.18 2.29 13.01
CA ARG A 289 -11.51 1.77 14.34
C ARG A 289 -12.21 0.42 14.28
N ALA A 290 -13.09 0.22 13.31
CA ALA A 290 -13.80 -1.04 13.09
C ALA A 290 -12.87 -2.22 12.79
N THR A 291 -11.63 -1.95 12.35
CA THR A 291 -10.65 -3.02 12.16
C THR A 291 -9.91 -3.43 13.44
N GLY A 292 -10.08 -2.67 14.54
CA GLY A 292 -9.26 -2.81 15.74
C GLY A 292 -7.85 -2.25 15.58
N ALA A 293 -7.50 -1.65 14.44
CA ALA A 293 -6.22 -0.98 14.26
C ALA A 293 -6.18 0.26 15.13
N LYS A 294 -5.30 0.23 16.13
CA LYS A 294 -4.91 1.45 16.84
C LYS A 294 -4.00 2.22 15.91
N ARG A 295 -4.18 3.54 15.85
CA ARG A 295 -3.13 4.41 15.30
C ARG A 295 -1.91 4.16 16.16
N ASP A 296 -0.93 3.43 15.61
CA ASP A 296 0.39 3.37 16.21
C ASP A 296 0.81 4.83 16.36
N VAL A 297 0.91 5.29 17.60
CA VAL A 297 1.72 6.46 17.91
C VAL A 297 3.14 6.01 17.58
N VAL A 298 3.50 6.10 16.29
CA VAL A 298 4.85 5.82 15.84
C VAL A 298 5.72 6.80 16.63
N PRO A 299 6.73 6.34 17.39
CA PRO A 299 7.68 7.23 18.00
C PRO A 299 8.56 7.80 16.88
N VAL A 300 8.08 8.85 16.23
CA VAL A 300 8.91 9.83 15.56
C VAL A 300 9.43 10.74 16.67
N ASN A 301 10.72 10.62 17.00
CA ASN A 301 11.51 11.50 17.86
C ASN A 301 10.67 12.51 18.66
N ASN A 302 10.31 12.09 19.88
CA ASN A 302 9.25 12.61 20.76
C ASN A 302 9.27 14.10 21.15
N ALA A 303 10.19 14.93 20.67
CA ALA A 303 10.21 16.35 21.06
C ALA A 303 9.32 17.24 20.17
N ALA A 304 9.20 16.94 18.87
CA ALA A 304 8.54 17.86 17.94
C ALA A 304 7.04 17.58 17.72
N SER A 305 6.63 16.31 17.60
CA SER A 305 5.21 15.96 17.32
C SER A 305 4.30 16.00 18.55
N ALA A 306 4.81 15.65 19.73
CA ALA A 306 4.10 15.82 20.98
C ALA A 306 3.89 17.32 21.27
N ASN A 307 4.91 18.14 20.98
CA ASN A 307 4.83 19.59 21.06
C ASN A 307 3.77 20.16 20.10
N VAL A 308 3.71 19.74 18.83
CA VAL A 308 2.68 20.24 17.89
C VAL A 308 1.26 19.88 18.32
N GLN A 309 0.99 18.66 18.78
CA GLN A 309 -0.37 18.30 19.22
C GLN A 309 -0.75 19.02 20.51
N PHE A 310 0.18 19.11 21.47
CA PHE A 310 0.00 19.86 22.71
C PHE A 310 -0.24 21.36 22.43
N GLU A 311 0.58 22.00 21.60
CA GLU A 311 0.42 23.40 21.20
C GLU A 311 -0.88 23.63 20.41
N ASN A 312 -1.29 22.70 19.55
CA ASN A 312 -2.59 22.77 18.88
C ASN A 312 -3.75 22.66 19.88
N GLY A 313 -3.63 21.81 20.90
CA GLY A 313 -4.61 21.69 21.98
C GLY A 313 -4.71 22.98 22.79
N LYS A 314 -3.57 23.58 23.14
CA LYS A 314 -3.49 24.87 23.84
C LYS A 314 -4.09 26.00 22.99
N ALA A 315 -3.76 26.05 21.71
CA ALA A 315 -4.33 27.01 20.76
C ALA A 315 -5.85 26.83 20.60
N ALA A 316 -6.34 25.59 20.56
CA ALA A 316 -7.77 25.29 20.50
C ALA A 316 -8.49 25.76 21.78
N LYS A 317 -7.93 25.50 22.96
CA LYS A 317 -8.47 26.02 24.23
C LYS A 317 -8.52 27.55 24.25
N ALA A 318 -7.43 28.20 23.84
CA ALA A 318 -7.34 29.66 23.78
C ALA A 318 -8.38 30.26 22.81
N LEU A 319 -8.57 29.64 21.64
CA LEU A 319 -9.60 30.07 20.68
C LEU A 319 -11.01 29.89 21.22
N ASN A 320 -11.32 28.75 21.84
CA ASN A 320 -12.64 28.55 22.46
C ASN A 320 -12.90 29.56 23.60
N ALA A 321 -11.87 29.90 24.39
CA ALA A 321 -11.98 30.95 25.41
C ALA A 321 -12.16 32.35 24.80
N LYS A 322 -11.47 32.66 23.67
CA LYS A 322 -11.70 33.90 22.92
C LYS A 322 -13.15 33.99 22.45
N PHE A 323 -13.65 32.91 21.83
CA PHE A 323 -15.00 32.82 21.29
C PHE A 323 -16.09 33.01 22.34
N ALA A 324 -15.87 32.55 23.58
CA ALA A 324 -16.80 32.78 24.69
C ALA A 324 -17.03 34.28 25.00
N ASN A 325 -16.13 35.17 24.57
CA ASN A 325 -16.23 36.62 24.76
C ASN A 325 -16.72 37.37 23.52
N LEU A 326 -17.10 36.66 22.44
CA LEU A 326 -17.58 37.25 21.21
C LEU A 326 -19.11 37.18 21.10
N ASN A 327 -19.70 38.16 20.43
CA ASN A 327 -21.10 38.18 20.02
C ASN A 327 -21.22 38.64 18.55
N GLU A 328 -22.42 38.72 17.98
CA GLU A 328 -22.60 39.07 16.55
C GLU A 328 -22.07 40.46 16.19
N ASN A 329 -22.01 41.36 17.17
CA ASN A 329 -21.52 42.74 17.01
C ASN A 329 -20.02 42.90 17.31
N SER A 330 -19.33 41.84 17.72
CA SER A 330 -17.88 41.92 17.93
C SER A 330 -17.15 42.26 16.63
N PRO A 331 -16.20 43.21 16.65
CA PRO A 331 -15.44 43.57 15.46
C PRO A 331 -14.59 42.39 14.99
N CYS A 332 -14.57 42.15 13.69
CA CYS A 332 -13.85 41.02 13.07
C CYS A 332 -13.31 41.38 11.69
N GLN A 333 -12.38 40.56 11.16
CA GLN A 333 -11.90 40.71 9.79
C GLN A 333 -12.70 39.85 8.83
N SER A 334 -13.07 40.39 7.66
CA SER A 334 -13.90 39.66 6.69
C SER A 334 -13.25 38.31 6.32
N GLY A 335 -14.03 37.23 6.44
CA GLY A 335 -13.55 35.86 6.27
C GLY A 335 -13.05 35.16 7.54
N GLU A 336 -12.89 35.86 8.67
CA GLU A 336 -12.58 35.24 9.97
C GLU A 336 -13.74 34.35 10.42
N ASN A 337 -13.43 33.15 10.91
CA ASN A 337 -14.42 32.22 11.46
C ASN A 337 -14.35 32.23 12.99
N ALA A 338 -15.49 32.10 13.65
CA ALA A 338 -15.60 32.04 15.10
C ALA A 338 -16.73 31.10 15.54
N CYS A 339 -16.81 30.86 16.85
CA CYS A 339 -17.99 30.28 17.47
C CYS A 339 -18.70 31.37 18.28
N ILE A 340 -19.96 31.66 17.98
CA ILE A 340 -20.76 32.67 18.69
C ILE A 340 -21.94 31.94 19.33
N ASN A 341 -22.02 31.96 20.67
CA ASN A 341 -23.09 31.26 21.42
C ASN A 341 -23.26 29.77 21.01
N GLY A 342 -22.15 29.09 20.68
CA GLY A 342 -22.16 27.69 20.24
C GLY A 342 -22.56 27.46 18.78
N ALA A 343 -22.85 28.51 18.01
CA ALA A 343 -23.07 28.44 16.57
C ALA A 343 -21.80 28.81 15.79
N PHE A 344 -21.65 28.27 14.58
CA PHE A 344 -20.55 28.65 13.70
C PHE A 344 -20.82 30.05 13.16
N ALA A 345 -19.82 30.91 13.07
CA ALA A 345 -19.99 32.23 12.50
C ALA A 345 -18.85 32.58 11.55
N GLN A 346 -19.17 33.31 10.49
CA GLN A 346 -18.18 33.88 9.58
C GLN A 346 -18.34 35.40 9.55
N CYS A 347 -17.22 36.12 9.63
CA CYS A 347 -17.21 37.56 9.55
C CYS A 347 -17.48 38.03 8.12
N VAL A 348 -18.49 38.89 7.96
CA VAL A 348 -18.85 39.53 6.70
C VAL A 348 -19.00 41.03 6.98
N PHE A 349 -18.21 41.85 6.28
CA PHE A 349 -18.20 43.32 6.45
C PHE A 349 -18.02 43.79 7.91
N GLY A 350 -17.16 43.12 8.67
CA GLY A 350 -16.79 43.55 10.02
C GLY A 350 -17.72 43.06 11.14
N LYS A 351 -18.74 42.26 10.82
CA LYS A 351 -19.65 41.62 11.80
C LYS A 351 -19.74 40.12 11.58
N PHE A 352 -19.99 39.36 12.64
CA PHE A 352 -20.17 37.91 12.56
C PHE A 352 -21.58 37.55 12.09
N VAL A 353 -21.66 36.85 10.97
CA VAL A 353 -22.88 36.20 10.48
C VAL A 353 -22.93 34.79 11.05
N VAL A 354 -23.94 34.52 11.87
CA VAL A 354 -24.10 33.26 12.59
C VAL A 354 -24.87 32.24 11.75
N MET A 355 -24.26 31.07 11.59
CA MET A 355 -24.82 29.87 10.97
C MET A 355 -24.96 28.81 12.08
N GLY A 356 -26.19 28.53 12.49
CA GLY A 356 -26.48 27.53 13.51
C GLY A 356 -25.83 26.18 13.20
N CYS A 357 -25.39 25.47 14.23
CA CYS A 357 -24.95 24.09 14.11
C CYS A 357 -26.16 23.14 14.05
N GLY A 358 -25.98 21.96 13.45
CA GLY A 358 -27.04 20.94 13.42
C GLY A 358 -27.42 20.44 14.81
N ALA A 359 -28.61 19.85 14.96
CA ALA A 359 -29.12 19.38 16.24
C ALA A 359 -28.10 18.48 16.98
N GLY A 360 -27.87 18.77 18.27
CA GLY A 360 -26.92 18.04 19.12
C GLY A 360 -25.44 18.40 18.92
N THR A 361 -25.13 19.39 18.07
CA THR A 361 -23.76 19.86 17.84
C THR A 361 -23.58 21.31 18.27
N THR A 362 -22.35 21.68 18.60
CA THR A 362 -21.89 23.01 18.97
C THR A 362 -20.62 23.34 18.19
N CYS A 363 -20.43 24.61 17.87
CA CYS A 363 -19.20 25.09 17.27
C CYS A 363 -18.06 25.03 18.29
N ALA A 364 -16.94 24.44 17.89
CA ALA A 364 -15.71 24.46 18.67
C ALA A 364 -14.48 24.63 17.78
N ALA A 365 -13.45 25.29 18.30
CA ALA A 365 -12.09 25.16 17.78
C ALA A 365 -11.50 23.82 18.26
N LEU A 366 -11.00 23.02 17.32
CA LEU A 366 -10.47 21.70 17.56
C LEU A 366 -9.00 21.63 17.10
N PRO A 367 -8.14 20.91 17.82
CA PRO A 367 -6.74 20.76 17.42
C PRO A 367 -6.65 19.99 16.09
N LEU A 368 -5.80 20.46 15.18
CA LEU A 368 -5.41 19.66 14.03
C LEU A 368 -4.53 18.52 14.49
N VAL A 369 -4.87 17.30 14.07
CA VAL A 369 -4.13 16.08 14.45
C VAL A 369 -2.90 15.89 13.57
N ASN A 370 -2.92 16.54 12.40
CA ASN A 370 -2.04 16.21 11.29
C ASN A 370 -1.10 17.32 10.82
N SER A 371 -1.26 18.52 11.35
CA SER A 371 -0.48 19.70 11.02
C SER A 371 -0.55 20.66 12.21
N ALA A 372 0.31 21.67 12.25
CA ALA A 372 0.14 22.76 13.20
C ALA A 372 -1.18 23.52 12.94
N GLY A 373 -1.81 24.01 13.99
CA GLY A 373 -3.02 24.83 13.94
C GLY A 373 -4.27 24.15 14.48
N THR A 374 -5.39 24.83 14.27
CA THR A 374 -6.72 24.44 14.73
C THR A 374 -7.72 24.48 13.57
N SER A 375 -8.89 23.90 13.77
CA SER A 375 -10.01 23.97 12.84
C SER A 375 -11.28 24.28 13.61
N ILE A 376 -12.13 25.15 13.06
CA ILE A 376 -13.40 25.56 13.66
C ILE A 376 -14.50 24.79 12.95
N THR A 377 -15.31 24.03 13.70
CA THR A 377 -16.37 23.20 13.12
C THR A 377 -17.47 22.89 14.12
N CYS A 378 -18.64 22.51 13.63
CA CYS A 378 -19.72 21.97 14.48
C CYS A 378 -19.41 20.51 14.82
N THR A 379 -19.35 20.19 16.11
CA THR A 379 -19.17 18.83 16.64
C THR A 379 -19.97 18.64 17.92
N THR A 380 -20.01 17.45 18.52
CA THR A 380 -20.65 17.28 19.84
C THR A 380 -19.75 17.83 20.95
N PRO A 381 -20.30 18.34 22.07
CA PRO A 381 -19.49 18.78 23.21
C PRO A 381 -18.53 17.69 23.71
N ALA A 382 -19.01 16.44 23.73
CA ALA A 382 -18.21 15.28 24.13
C ALA A 382 -17.03 15.01 23.19
N ASP A 383 -17.21 15.12 21.86
CA ASP A 383 -16.11 14.96 20.91
C ASP A 383 -15.09 16.10 21.01
N ALA A 384 -15.56 17.35 21.13
CA ALA A 384 -14.68 18.50 21.30
C ALA A 384 -13.77 18.32 22.53
N GLN A 385 -14.35 17.97 23.66
CA GLN A 385 -13.61 17.75 24.90
C GLN A 385 -12.66 16.56 24.78
N ALA A 386 -13.11 15.43 24.24
CA ALA A 386 -12.26 14.26 24.05
C ALA A 386 -11.07 14.53 23.09
N ARG A 387 -11.25 15.36 22.07
CA ARG A 387 -10.18 15.74 21.13
C ARG A 387 -9.15 16.66 21.78
N ILE A 388 -9.59 17.63 22.57
CA ILE A 388 -8.71 18.55 23.29
C ILE A 388 -7.97 17.80 24.41
N SER A 389 -8.65 17.01 25.23
CA SER A 389 -8.00 16.25 26.32
C SER A 389 -6.96 15.24 25.81
N ARG A 390 -7.16 14.66 24.62
CA ARG A 390 -6.19 13.74 24.00
C ARG A 390 -4.86 14.39 23.63
N THR A 391 -4.79 15.71 23.53
CA THR A 391 -3.51 16.40 23.27
C THR A 391 -2.65 16.58 24.52
N GLY A 392 -3.21 16.31 25.71
CA GLY A 392 -2.56 16.59 27.00
C GLY A 392 -2.53 18.09 27.37
N ALA A 393 -3.22 18.95 26.61
CA ALA A 393 -3.29 20.39 26.85
C ALA A 393 -4.33 20.78 27.90
#